data_AF-A0A2V8QTC4-F1
#
_entry.id   AF-A0A2V8QTC4-F1
#
_cell.length_a   1.000
_cell.length_b   1.000
_cell.length_c   1.000
_cell.angle_alpha   90.00
_cell.angle_beta   90.00
_cell.angle_gamma   90.00
#
_symmetry.space_group_name_H-M   'P 1'
#
loop_
_entity.id
_entity.type
_entity.pdbx_description
1 polymer ?
#
loop_
_entity_poly.entity_id
_entity_poly.type
_entity_poly.pdbx_seq_one_letter_code
_entity_poly.pdbx_strand_id
1 'polypeptide(L)'
;MEDPLKQGRVQVVFPNVPDLPSTWIPVASFMTGASRGGFFMPEIGDEAIVAFEFGDFDHPIIVGFVWNGQDTPPMDEDSTKVRRLRTVSGHEIVFDDRPGEEKVVINSKGGHSITLDDKSGAAFIEIKTTGGLSVKLDDASQTITIQAATKVTVEATTIELGAGAVQPAVLGNSLQAYLTSLVSIFNAHMHPGQLAAGILPVTPMVPVAQMPSPTGLLSNKVKEV
;
A
#
# COMPACT_ATOMS: atom_id res chain seq x y z
N MET A 1 -19.18 26.59 1.25
CA MET A 1 -20.09 26.88 0.12
C MET A 1 -21.43 27.30 0.68
N GLU A 2 -21.84 28.55 0.45
CA GLU A 2 -23.01 29.19 1.09
C GLU A 2 -24.26 29.16 0.20
N ASP A 3 -24.29 28.35 -0.87
CA ASP A 3 -25.45 28.25 -1.77
C ASP A 3 -26.72 27.87 -0.98
N PRO A 4 -27.70 28.78 -0.86
CA PRO A 4 -28.89 28.56 -0.04
C PRO A 4 -29.72 27.34 -0.48
N LEU A 5 -29.66 26.99 -1.77
CA LEU A 5 -30.40 25.87 -2.34
C LEU A 5 -29.58 24.58 -2.44
N LYS A 6 -28.27 24.62 -2.12
CA LYS A 6 -27.35 23.48 -2.17
C LYS A 6 -27.34 22.75 -3.52
N GLN A 7 -27.30 23.52 -4.61
CA GLN A 7 -27.39 23.02 -5.98
C GLN A 7 -26.04 22.97 -6.71
N GLY A 8 -24.93 23.30 -6.05
CA GLY A 8 -23.62 23.35 -6.72
C GLY A 8 -23.43 24.64 -7.53
N ARG A 9 -23.96 25.77 -7.05
CA ARG A 9 -23.82 27.08 -7.67
C ARG A 9 -22.77 27.94 -6.97
N VAL A 10 -22.19 28.90 -7.68
CA VAL A 10 -21.24 29.87 -7.10
C VAL A 10 -21.56 31.30 -7.53
N GLN A 11 -20.98 32.27 -6.83
CA GLN A 11 -21.04 33.68 -7.17
C GLN A 11 -19.73 34.11 -7.82
N VAL A 12 -19.79 35.04 -8.77
CA VAL A 12 -18.62 35.56 -9.50
C VAL A 12 -18.67 37.07 -9.55
N VAL A 13 -17.49 37.71 -9.61
CA VAL A 13 -17.38 39.15 -9.86
C VAL A 13 -16.93 39.34 -11.30
N PHE A 14 -17.65 40.16 -12.06
CA PHE A 14 -17.28 40.48 -13.44
C PHE A 14 -16.31 41.68 -13.45
N PRO A 15 -15.08 41.54 -14.00
CA PRO A 15 -14.07 42.60 -13.96
C PRO A 15 -14.53 43.93 -14.58
N ASN A 16 -15.35 43.86 -15.63
CA ASN A 16 -15.83 45.05 -16.35
C ASN A 16 -17.02 45.75 -15.67
N VAL A 17 -17.66 45.11 -14.70
CA VAL A 17 -18.82 45.62 -13.95
C VAL A 17 -18.78 45.14 -12.49
N PRO A 18 -17.78 45.56 -11.69
CA PRO A 18 -17.52 45.01 -10.36
C PRO A 18 -18.65 45.25 -9.36
N ASP A 19 -19.45 46.31 -9.57
CA ASP A 19 -20.58 46.66 -8.70
C ASP A 19 -21.86 45.89 -9.04
N LEU A 20 -21.85 45.05 -10.11
CA LEU A 20 -23.00 44.25 -10.47
C LEU A 20 -23.20 43.14 -9.42
N PRO A 21 -24.36 43.07 -8.75
CA PRO A 21 -24.62 42.02 -7.78
C PRO A 21 -24.61 40.65 -8.47
N SER A 22 -23.75 39.76 -7.99
CA SER A 22 -23.63 38.41 -8.52
C SER A 22 -24.80 37.53 -8.09
N THR A 23 -25.44 36.85 -9.03
CA THR A 23 -26.41 35.78 -8.73
C THR A 23 -25.68 34.44 -8.51
N TRP A 24 -26.42 33.43 -8.06
CA TRP A 24 -25.91 32.05 -7.95
C TRP A 24 -25.93 31.37 -9.32
N ILE A 25 -24.74 31.09 -9.85
CA ILE A 25 -24.51 30.56 -11.20
C ILE A 25 -24.19 29.06 -11.11
N PRO A 26 -24.89 28.19 -11.86
CA PRO A 26 -24.56 26.77 -11.92
C PRO A 26 -23.19 26.52 -12.53
N VAL A 27 -22.49 25.51 -12.01
CA VAL A 27 -21.20 25.05 -12.54
C VAL A 27 -21.41 23.81 -13.40
N ALA A 28 -20.98 23.86 -14.65
CA ALA A 28 -20.95 22.70 -15.53
C ALA A 28 -19.95 21.67 -14.98
N SER A 29 -20.43 20.47 -14.71
CA SER A 29 -19.59 19.32 -14.32
C SER A 29 -19.50 18.32 -15.46
N PHE A 30 -18.40 17.56 -15.53
CA PHE A 30 -18.17 16.55 -16.56
C PHE A 30 -19.20 15.41 -16.52
N MET A 31 -19.85 15.17 -15.37
CA MET A 31 -20.93 14.20 -15.22
C MET A 31 -21.83 14.62 -14.07
N THR A 32 -23.15 14.57 -14.26
CA THR A 32 -24.15 14.85 -13.23
C THR A 32 -25.25 13.79 -13.20
N GLY A 33 -25.96 13.69 -12.09
CA GLY A 33 -27.10 12.80 -11.91
C GLY A 33 -27.55 12.73 -10.46
N ALA A 34 -28.69 12.08 -10.20
CA ALA A 34 -29.19 11.88 -8.85
C ALA A 34 -28.15 11.12 -8.00
N SER A 35 -27.56 11.81 -7.02
CA SER A 35 -26.53 11.30 -6.10
C SER A 35 -25.31 10.66 -6.78
N ARG A 36 -24.95 11.10 -8.00
CA ARG A 36 -23.78 10.61 -8.75
C ARG A 36 -23.18 11.70 -9.64
N GLY A 37 -21.90 11.57 -9.97
CA GLY A 37 -21.21 12.46 -10.92
C GLY A 37 -19.89 13.01 -10.40
N GLY A 38 -19.35 13.98 -11.12
CA GLY A 38 -18.22 14.78 -10.67
C GLY A 38 -18.68 15.95 -9.83
N PHE A 39 -18.09 16.14 -8.65
CA PHE A 39 -18.36 17.30 -7.81
C PHE A 39 -17.04 17.99 -7.47
N PHE A 40 -16.65 18.93 -8.32
CA PHE A 40 -15.44 19.73 -8.20
C PHE A 40 -15.86 21.19 -8.20
N MET A 41 -15.96 21.76 -7.00
CA MET A 41 -16.31 23.17 -6.84
C MET A 41 -15.02 24.00 -6.79
N PRO A 42 -15.03 25.21 -7.38
CA PRO A 42 -13.89 26.11 -7.30
C PRO A 42 -13.72 26.69 -5.90
N GLU A 43 -12.54 27.24 -5.65
CA GLU A 43 -12.24 28.04 -4.46
C GLU A 43 -12.49 29.53 -4.72
N ILE A 44 -12.55 30.30 -3.62
CA ILE A 44 -12.64 31.76 -3.70
C ILE A 44 -11.37 32.30 -4.37
N GLY A 45 -11.54 33.03 -5.46
CA GLY A 45 -10.46 33.63 -6.23
C GLY A 45 -10.18 32.95 -7.57
N ASP A 46 -10.67 31.73 -7.78
CA ASP A 46 -10.50 31.01 -9.04
C ASP A 46 -11.17 31.75 -10.20
N GLU A 47 -10.47 31.82 -11.34
CA GLU A 47 -10.98 32.49 -12.53
C GLU A 47 -11.87 31.56 -13.36
N ALA A 48 -13.14 31.97 -13.54
CA ALA A 48 -14.18 31.19 -14.20
C ALA A 48 -14.52 31.75 -15.59
N ILE A 49 -14.77 30.85 -16.54
CA ILE A 49 -15.41 31.20 -17.81
C ILE A 49 -16.92 31.10 -17.63
N VAL A 50 -17.60 32.24 -17.80
CA VAL A 50 -19.06 32.32 -17.77
C VAL A 50 -19.61 32.41 -19.18
N ALA A 51 -20.49 31.48 -19.54
CA ALA A 51 -21.30 31.55 -20.74
C ALA A 51 -22.73 31.96 -20.38
N PHE A 52 -23.46 32.49 -21.36
CA PHE A 52 -24.84 32.95 -21.20
C PHE A 52 -25.73 32.16 -22.15
N GLU A 53 -26.73 31.47 -21.63
CA GLU A 53 -27.63 30.65 -22.44
C GLU A 53 -28.34 31.52 -23.47
N PHE A 54 -28.21 31.20 -24.76
CA PHE A 54 -28.74 31.99 -25.87
C PHE A 54 -28.32 33.49 -25.87
N GLY A 55 -27.24 33.85 -25.16
CA GLY A 55 -26.81 35.23 -24.99
C GLY A 55 -27.63 36.03 -23.96
N ASP A 56 -28.45 35.36 -23.15
CA ASP A 56 -29.23 35.99 -22.09
C ASP A 56 -28.39 36.16 -20.81
N PHE A 57 -28.16 37.41 -20.42
CA PHE A 57 -27.40 37.77 -19.22
C PHE A 57 -28.03 37.27 -17.92
N ASP A 58 -29.34 37.02 -17.91
CA ASP A 58 -30.06 36.50 -16.74
C ASP A 58 -29.91 34.98 -16.56
N HIS A 59 -29.36 34.28 -17.57
CA HIS A 59 -29.13 32.83 -17.56
C HIS A 59 -27.63 32.47 -17.73
N PRO A 60 -26.77 32.86 -16.77
CA PRO A 60 -25.37 32.49 -16.81
C PRO A 60 -25.15 31.03 -16.43
N ILE A 61 -24.08 30.43 -16.98
CA ILE A 61 -23.55 29.12 -16.61
C ILE A 61 -22.02 29.17 -16.62
N ILE A 62 -21.38 28.62 -15.59
CA ILE A 62 -19.93 28.45 -15.58
C ILE A 62 -19.59 27.21 -16.41
N VAL A 63 -18.80 27.38 -17.45
CA VAL A 63 -18.44 26.30 -18.38
C VAL A 63 -17.04 25.74 -18.14
N GLY A 64 -16.24 26.39 -17.30
CA GLY A 64 -14.90 25.96 -16.95
C GLY A 64 -14.13 27.01 -16.17
N PHE A 65 -12.88 26.70 -15.88
CA PHE A 65 -11.96 27.53 -15.12
C PHE A 65 -10.63 27.64 -15.87
N VAL A 66 -9.92 28.75 -15.67
CA VAL A 66 -8.67 29.03 -16.37
C VAL A 66 -7.60 29.48 -15.40
N TRP A 67 -6.36 29.11 -15.71
CA TRP A 67 -5.17 29.69 -15.09
C TRP A 67 -4.86 31.04 -15.72
N ASN A 68 -4.40 32.00 -14.91
CA ASN A 68 -4.28 33.41 -15.28
C ASN A 68 -2.88 33.98 -15.06
N GLY A 69 -1.90 33.13 -14.75
CA GLY A 69 -0.51 33.52 -14.52
C GLY A 69 -0.21 34.00 -13.11
N GLN A 70 -1.23 34.35 -12.30
CA GLN A 70 -1.09 34.35 -10.84
C GLN A 70 -1.28 32.92 -10.32
N ASP A 71 -2.40 32.30 -10.71
CA ASP A 71 -2.61 30.87 -10.55
C ASP A 71 -1.99 30.13 -11.72
N THR A 72 -1.10 29.19 -11.42
CA THR A 72 -0.38 28.39 -12.42
C THR A 72 -0.84 26.94 -12.39
N PRO A 73 -0.90 26.27 -13.56
CA PRO A 73 -1.23 24.85 -13.60
C PRO A 73 -0.20 24.02 -12.82
N PRO A 74 -0.61 22.89 -12.21
CA PRO A 74 0.30 22.02 -11.48
C PRO A 74 1.11 21.16 -12.48
N MET A 75 2.06 21.81 -13.16
CA MET A 75 2.93 21.18 -14.16
C MET A 75 4.28 20.80 -13.53
N ASP A 76 4.87 19.70 -14.02
CA ASP A 76 6.31 19.50 -13.87
C ASP A 76 7.04 20.31 -14.94
N GLU A 77 8.27 20.75 -14.68
CA GLU A 77 8.95 21.80 -15.45
C GLU A 77 9.00 21.56 -16.98
N ASP A 78 8.88 20.32 -17.49
CA ASP A 78 9.09 20.04 -18.92
C ASP A 78 8.32 18.85 -19.55
N SER A 79 7.15 18.44 -19.03
CA SER A 79 6.48 17.23 -19.57
C SER A 79 4.98 17.35 -19.78
N THR A 80 4.56 17.44 -21.04
CA THR A 80 3.17 17.18 -21.48
C THR A 80 2.78 15.69 -21.38
N LYS A 81 3.71 14.84 -20.95
CA LYS A 81 3.47 13.40 -20.74
C LYS A 81 2.91 13.11 -19.36
N VAL A 82 2.97 14.07 -18.43
CA VAL A 82 2.37 13.91 -17.10
C VAL A 82 1.00 14.60 -17.07
N ARG A 83 -0.03 13.83 -16.73
CA ARG A 83 -1.41 14.31 -16.53
C ARG A 83 -1.76 14.15 -15.07
N ARG A 84 -2.41 15.14 -14.47
CA ARG A 84 -2.81 15.04 -13.07
C ARG A 84 -4.12 15.70 -12.74
N LEU A 85 -4.75 15.18 -11.70
CA LEU A 85 -5.82 15.82 -10.96
C LEU A 85 -5.27 16.15 -9.58
N ARG A 86 -5.21 17.43 -9.22
CA ARG A 86 -4.67 17.89 -7.93
C ARG A 86 -5.71 18.75 -7.22
N THR A 87 -5.90 18.45 -5.94
CA THR A 87 -6.80 19.20 -5.04
C THR A 87 -6.03 20.32 -4.34
N VAL A 88 -6.78 21.30 -3.81
CA VAL A 88 -6.27 22.49 -3.12
C VAL A 88 -5.31 22.13 -1.98
N SER A 89 -5.62 21.09 -1.21
CA SER A 89 -4.81 20.67 -0.08
C SER A 89 -3.57 19.85 -0.48
N GLY A 90 -3.47 19.44 -1.76
CA GLY A 90 -2.33 18.69 -2.30
C GLY A 90 -2.53 17.19 -2.42
N HIS A 91 -3.75 16.66 -2.34
CA HIS A 91 -4.01 15.29 -2.82
C HIS A 91 -3.97 15.27 -4.34
N GLU A 92 -3.40 14.24 -4.94
CA GLU A 92 -3.29 14.13 -6.39
C GLU A 92 -3.43 12.69 -6.91
N ILE A 93 -3.92 12.58 -8.14
CA ILE A 93 -3.82 11.40 -8.99
C ILE A 93 -2.97 11.82 -10.19
N VAL A 94 -1.90 11.09 -10.47
CA VAL A 94 -0.91 11.39 -11.50
C VAL A 94 -0.81 10.20 -12.45
N PHE A 95 -0.88 10.49 -13.74
CA PHE A 95 -0.61 9.57 -14.84
C PHE A 95 0.66 10.06 -15.54
N ASP A 96 1.69 9.25 -15.54
CA ASP A 96 2.96 9.54 -16.19
C ASP A 96 3.06 8.66 -17.44
N ASP A 97 3.01 9.28 -18.63
CA ASP A 97 3.08 8.60 -19.92
C ASP A 97 4.46 8.79 -20.59
N ARG A 98 5.51 9.02 -19.80
CA ARG A 98 6.88 9.07 -20.33
C ARG A 98 7.31 7.67 -20.77
N PRO A 99 7.81 7.50 -22.01
CA PRO A 99 8.21 6.20 -22.53
C PRO A 99 9.23 5.48 -21.62
N GLY A 100 8.89 4.29 -21.14
CA GLY A 100 9.73 3.47 -20.25
C GLY A 100 9.72 3.90 -18.77
N GLU A 101 8.89 4.86 -18.40
CA GLU A 101 8.68 5.32 -17.02
C GLU A 101 7.18 5.42 -16.70
N GLU A 102 6.34 4.69 -17.44
CA GLU A 102 4.90 4.75 -17.32
C GLU A 102 4.43 4.31 -15.94
N LYS A 103 3.60 5.14 -15.30
CA LYS A 103 3.06 4.84 -13.97
C LYS A 103 1.82 5.64 -13.64
N VAL A 104 1.04 5.09 -12.70
CA VAL A 104 -0.08 5.77 -12.05
C VAL A 104 0.21 5.91 -10.57
N VAL A 105 0.09 7.12 -10.04
CA VAL A 105 0.34 7.42 -8.63
C VAL A 105 -0.84 8.17 -8.02
N ILE A 106 -1.32 7.69 -6.88
CA ILE A 106 -2.28 8.40 -6.03
C ILE A 106 -1.53 8.86 -4.79
N ASN A 107 -1.41 10.18 -4.59
CA ASN A 107 -0.76 10.76 -3.43
C ASN A 107 -1.76 11.49 -2.54
N SER A 108 -1.55 11.34 -1.24
CA SER A 108 -2.20 12.17 -0.23
C SER A 108 -1.32 13.35 0.15
N LYS A 109 -1.93 14.44 0.65
CA LYS A 109 -1.21 15.55 1.29
C LYS A 109 -0.22 15.08 2.37
N GLY A 110 -0.58 14.05 3.13
CA GLY A 110 0.26 13.48 4.20
C GLY A 110 1.44 12.64 3.69
N GLY A 111 1.62 12.52 2.38
CA GLY A 111 2.72 11.79 1.73
C GLY A 111 2.50 10.28 1.62
N HIS A 112 1.33 9.76 1.98
CA HIS A 112 0.97 8.37 1.65
C HIS A 112 0.71 8.25 0.15
N SER A 113 1.07 7.10 -0.42
CA SER A 113 0.97 6.85 -1.85
C SER A 113 0.45 5.44 -2.17
N ILE A 114 -0.19 5.34 -3.33
CA ILE A 114 -0.43 4.09 -4.06
C ILE A 114 0.21 4.27 -5.43
N THR A 115 1.06 3.34 -5.83
CA THR A 115 1.83 3.40 -7.09
C THR A 115 1.63 2.11 -7.88
N LEU A 116 1.30 2.26 -9.16
CA LEU A 116 1.34 1.22 -10.17
C LEU A 116 2.41 1.65 -11.18
N ASP A 117 3.50 0.92 -11.26
CA ASP A 117 4.66 1.23 -12.10
C ASP A 117 4.83 0.13 -13.15
N ASP A 118 4.75 0.52 -14.43
CA ASP A 118 4.79 -0.38 -15.58
C ASP A 118 6.18 -0.44 -16.23
N LYS A 119 7.22 0.08 -15.55
CA LYS A 119 8.59 0.08 -16.07
C LYS A 119 9.08 -1.34 -16.35
N SER A 120 9.38 -1.61 -17.62
CA SER A 120 9.84 -2.93 -18.05
C SER A 120 11.06 -3.42 -17.26
N GLY A 121 10.98 -4.65 -16.75
CA GLY A 121 12.03 -5.27 -15.92
C GLY A 121 12.10 -4.76 -14.48
N ALA A 122 11.23 -3.83 -14.08
CA ALA A 122 11.16 -3.27 -12.73
C ALA A 122 9.72 -2.97 -12.29
N ALA A 123 8.71 -3.56 -12.95
CA ALA A 123 7.31 -3.28 -12.70
C ALA A 123 6.87 -3.69 -11.29
N PHE A 124 6.02 -2.88 -10.66
CA PHE A 124 5.52 -3.16 -9.31
C PHE A 124 4.20 -2.45 -9.01
N ILE A 125 3.52 -2.95 -7.98
CA ILE A 125 2.42 -2.23 -7.30
C ILE A 125 2.82 -2.04 -5.84
N GLU A 126 2.77 -0.80 -5.35
CA GLU A 126 3.11 -0.48 -3.95
C GLU A 126 2.07 0.43 -3.30
N ILE A 127 1.69 0.09 -2.07
CA ILE A 127 1.00 1.00 -1.14
C ILE A 127 2.01 1.38 -0.07
N LYS A 128 2.22 2.66 0.18
CA LYS A 128 3.24 3.16 1.09
C LYS A 128 2.74 4.31 1.95
N THR A 129 3.15 4.29 3.21
CA THR A 129 2.93 5.40 4.14
C THR A 129 4.23 6.15 4.41
N THR A 130 4.14 7.41 4.86
CA THR A 130 5.29 8.19 5.31
C THR A 130 5.96 7.62 6.56
N GLY A 131 5.24 6.83 7.35
CA GLY A 131 5.77 6.10 8.49
C GLY A 131 6.57 4.84 8.12
N GLY A 132 6.79 4.56 6.83
CA GLY A 132 7.58 3.41 6.38
C GLY A 132 6.85 2.07 6.36
N LEU A 133 5.52 2.06 6.54
CA LEU A 133 4.70 0.88 6.28
C LEU A 133 4.50 0.73 4.78
N SER A 134 4.68 -0.47 4.23
CA SER A 134 4.41 -0.75 2.82
C SER A 134 3.91 -2.16 2.55
N VAL A 135 3.19 -2.29 1.44
CA VAL A 135 2.90 -3.56 0.78
C VAL A 135 3.31 -3.41 -0.67
N LYS A 136 4.28 -4.21 -1.12
CA LYS A 136 4.84 -4.16 -2.47
C LYS A 136 4.71 -5.51 -3.17
N LEU A 137 4.13 -5.53 -4.36
CA LEU A 137 4.14 -6.65 -5.30
C LEU A 137 5.17 -6.29 -6.37
N ASP A 138 6.25 -7.07 -6.48
CA ASP A 138 7.38 -6.79 -7.35
C ASP A 138 7.52 -7.91 -8.39
N ASP A 139 7.30 -7.57 -9.66
CA ASP A 139 7.34 -8.53 -10.76
C ASP A 139 8.78 -8.88 -11.16
N ALA A 140 9.75 -7.99 -10.90
CA ALA A 140 11.15 -8.27 -11.23
C ALA A 140 11.74 -9.34 -10.32
N SER A 141 11.46 -9.27 -9.02
CA SER A 141 11.89 -10.29 -8.05
C SER A 141 10.87 -11.41 -7.84
N GLN A 142 9.67 -11.29 -8.42
CA GLN A 142 8.53 -12.21 -8.18
C GLN A 142 8.20 -12.36 -6.69
N THR A 143 8.17 -11.25 -5.95
CA THR A 143 7.94 -11.24 -4.49
C THR A 143 6.80 -10.35 -4.07
N ILE A 144 6.13 -10.72 -2.98
CA ILE A 144 5.24 -9.84 -2.23
C ILE A 144 5.91 -9.52 -0.89
N THR A 145 6.11 -8.24 -0.60
CA THR A 145 6.73 -7.75 0.64
C THR A 145 5.73 -6.97 1.46
N ILE A 146 5.55 -7.33 2.74
CA ILE A 146 4.79 -6.57 3.74
C ILE A 146 5.78 -6.04 4.77
N GLN A 147 5.95 -4.72 4.82
CA GLN A 147 6.94 -4.08 5.68
C GLN A 147 6.27 -3.24 6.78
N ALA A 148 6.70 -3.46 8.02
CA ALA A 148 6.41 -2.60 9.16
C ALA A 148 7.64 -2.53 10.07
N ALA A 149 7.94 -1.36 10.61
CA ALA A 149 9.11 -1.17 11.48
C ALA A 149 8.97 -1.88 12.83
N THR A 150 7.75 -1.95 13.37
CA THR A 150 7.52 -2.45 14.74
C THR A 150 6.87 -3.82 14.77
N LYS A 151 5.75 -3.99 14.07
CA LYS A 151 4.95 -5.21 14.15
C LYS A 151 4.03 -5.35 12.94
N VAL A 152 3.95 -6.57 12.40
CA VAL A 152 2.85 -7.03 11.55
C VAL A 152 2.02 -8.00 12.38
N THR A 153 0.71 -7.76 12.49
CA THR A 153 -0.22 -8.67 13.19
C THR A 153 -1.12 -9.33 12.16
N VAL A 154 -1.18 -10.66 12.15
CA VAL A 154 -2.13 -11.45 11.35
C VAL A 154 -3.00 -12.24 12.31
N GLU A 155 -4.28 -11.88 12.38
CA GLU A 155 -5.25 -12.48 13.31
C GLU A 155 -6.34 -13.19 12.52
N ALA A 156 -6.42 -14.51 12.69
CA ALA A 156 -7.42 -15.37 12.06
C ALA A 156 -7.57 -16.68 12.85
N THR A 157 -8.73 -17.33 12.75
CA THR A 157 -8.94 -18.67 13.34
C THR A 157 -8.00 -19.72 12.72
N THR A 158 -7.73 -19.60 11.41
CA THR A 158 -6.81 -20.48 10.68
C THR A 158 -6.00 -19.64 9.69
N ILE A 159 -4.68 -19.89 9.62
CA ILE A 159 -3.78 -19.33 8.61
C ILE A 159 -3.13 -20.51 7.87
N GLU A 160 -3.37 -20.59 6.57
CA GLU A 160 -2.76 -21.58 5.68
C GLU A 160 -1.71 -20.90 4.81
N LEU A 161 -0.59 -21.59 4.59
CA LEU A 161 0.46 -21.16 3.69
C LEU A 161 0.61 -22.24 2.61
N GLY A 162 0.74 -21.81 1.36
CA GLY A 162 0.68 -22.72 0.21
C GLY A 162 1.69 -23.86 0.32
N ALA A 163 1.35 -25.02 -0.28
CA ALA A 163 2.14 -26.26 -0.18
C ALA A 163 3.62 -26.13 -0.61
N GLY A 164 3.98 -25.10 -1.37
CA GLY A 164 5.36 -24.77 -1.74
C GLY A 164 6.16 -23.99 -0.70
N ALA A 165 5.56 -23.59 0.43
CA ALA A 165 6.24 -22.85 1.49
C ALA A 165 7.17 -23.76 2.29
N VAL A 166 8.48 -23.54 2.16
CA VAL A 166 9.52 -24.37 2.81
C VAL A 166 9.48 -24.25 4.34
N GLN A 167 8.98 -23.13 4.89
CA GLN A 167 8.82 -22.91 6.33
C GLN A 167 7.59 -22.03 6.60
N PRO A 168 6.42 -22.60 6.94
CA PRO A 168 5.18 -21.85 6.96
C PRO A 168 5.18 -20.67 7.96
N ALA A 169 5.14 -20.86 9.28
CA ALA A 169 4.98 -19.70 10.19
C ALA A 169 5.45 -19.88 11.64
N VAL A 170 6.09 -20.99 12.03
CA VAL A 170 6.34 -21.27 13.46
C VAL A 170 7.73 -21.85 13.73
N LEU A 171 8.40 -21.21 14.69
CA LEU A 171 9.35 -21.74 15.67
C LEU A 171 9.77 -23.21 15.46
N GLY A 172 10.95 -23.41 14.86
CA GLY A 172 11.78 -24.55 15.22
C GLY A 172 11.72 -25.80 14.35
N ASN A 173 11.16 -25.82 13.14
CA ASN A 173 11.30 -27.02 12.27
C ASN A 173 12.77 -27.34 11.93
N SER A 174 13.60 -26.32 11.66
CA SER A 174 15.05 -26.50 11.52
C SER A 174 15.71 -26.93 12.83
N LEU A 175 15.19 -26.45 13.97
CA LEU A 175 15.64 -26.89 15.29
C LEU A 175 15.24 -28.34 15.57
N GLN A 176 14.05 -28.78 15.19
CA GLN A 176 13.60 -30.17 15.29
C GLN A 176 14.49 -31.07 14.44
N ALA A 177 14.77 -30.67 13.19
CA ALA A 177 15.66 -31.40 12.31
C ALA A 177 17.07 -31.52 12.91
N TYR A 178 17.59 -30.42 13.45
CA TYR A 178 18.88 -30.40 14.14
C TYR A 178 18.88 -31.29 15.39
N LEU A 179 17.88 -31.18 16.26
CA LEU A 179 17.76 -31.98 17.48
C LEU A 179 17.58 -33.47 17.17
N THR A 180 16.80 -33.82 16.15
CA THR A 180 16.67 -35.21 15.67
C THR A 180 18.02 -35.73 15.16
N SER A 181 18.82 -34.90 14.47
CA SER A 181 20.17 -35.29 14.01
C SER A 181 21.11 -35.56 15.20
N LEU A 182 21.07 -34.74 16.24
CA LEU A 182 21.87 -34.93 17.44
C LEU A 182 21.48 -36.20 18.21
N VAL A 183 20.17 -36.47 18.36
CA VAL A 183 19.69 -37.70 19.00
C VAL A 183 20.09 -38.93 18.20
N SER A 184 20.08 -38.83 16.86
CA SER A 184 20.57 -39.91 15.99
C SER A 184 22.08 -40.17 16.17
N ILE A 185 22.90 -39.11 16.22
CA ILE A 185 24.35 -39.22 16.45
C ILE A 185 24.62 -39.85 17.84
N PHE A 186 23.89 -39.42 18.88
CA PHE A 186 24.02 -39.99 20.21
C PHE A 186 23.63 -41.47 20.26
N ASN A 187 22.49 -41.85 19.67
CA ASN A 187 22.04 -43.24 19.66
C ASN A 187 22.98 -44.15 18.83
N ALA A 188 23.70 -43.59 17.86
CA ALA A 188 24.73 -44.30 17.09
C ALA A 188 26.13 -44.24 17.74
N HIS A 189 26.31 -43.43 18.79
CA HIS A 189 27.58 -43.29 19.48
C HIS A 189 27.88 -44.53 20.32
N MET A 190 28.99 -45.20 20.01
CA MET A 190 29.50 -46.33 20.79
C MET A 190 30.89 -45.95 21.33
N HIS A 191 31.12 -46.15 22.62
CA HIS A 191 32.47 -46.07 23.17
C HIS A 191 33.29 -47.29 22.72
N PRO A 192 34.54 -47.10 22.25
CA PRO A 192 35.46 -48.21 22.05
C PRO A 192 35.65 -48.95 23.37
N GLY A 193 35.21 -50.20 23.46
CA GLY A 193 35.46 -51.03 24.62
C GLY A 193 36.97 -51.14 24.85
N GLN A 194 37.43 -50.92 26.08
CA GLN A 194 38.80 -51.22 26.45
C GLN A 194 39.09 -52.67 26.09
N LEU A 195 40.10 -52.89 25.24
CA LEU A 195 40.71 -54.21 25.09
C LEU A 195 41.30 -54.58 26.45
N ALA A 196 40.53 -55.34 27.24
CA ALA A 196 41.02 -55.93 28.46
C ALA A 196 42.16 -56.87 28.09
N ALA A 197 43.38 -56.43 28.38
CA ALA A 197 44.57 -57.23 28.27
C ALA A 197 44.49 -58.37 29.31
N GLY A 198 43.88 -59.48 28.89
CA GLY A 198 43.97 -60.76 29.56
C GLY A 198 42.92 -61.04 30.63
N ILE A 199 42.14 -62.09 30.35
CA ILE A 199 41.47 -62.96 31.32
C ILE A 199 40.22 -62.36 31.98
N LEU A 200 39.07 -62.57 31.32
CA LEU A 200 37.69 -62.85 31.79
C LEU A 200 36.70 -62.37 30.69
N PRO A 201 35.51 -62.99 30.52
CA PRO A 201 34.51 -62.44 29.62
C PRO A 201 34.07 -61.07 30.16
N VAL A 202 34.40 -59.99 29.47
CA VAL A 202 33.87 -58.66 29.79
C VAL A 202 32.36 -58.73 29.64
N THR A 203 31.61 -58.41 30.70
CA THR A 203 30.16 -58.32 30.63
C THR A 203 29.79 -57.33 29.52
N PRO A 204 28.95 -57.72 28.54
CA PRO A 204 28.50 -56.80 27.51
C PRO A 204 27.93 -55.55 28.16
N MET A 205 28.32 -54.37 27.68
CA MET A 205 27.74 -53.12 28.16
C MET A 205 26.22 -53.19 27.96
N VAL A 206 25.46 -52.94 29.02
CA VAL A 206 23.99 -52.85 28.92
C VAL A 206 23.67 -51.76 27.90
N PRO A 207 22.89 -52.04 26.83
CA PRO A 207 22.51 -51.01 25.87
C PRO A 207 21.89 -49.82 26.59
N VAL A 208 22.44 -48.62 26.37
CA VAL A 208 21.81 -47.39 26.85
C VAL A 208 20.45 -47.28 26.17
N ALA A 209 19.40 -47.00 26.95
CA ALA A 209 18.07 -46.80 26.41
C ALA A 209 18.12 -45.73 25.31
N GLN A 210 17.58 -46.03 24.13
CA GLN A 210 17.56 -45.07 23.03
C GLN A 210 16.88 -43.79 23.49
N MET A 211 17.56 -42.66 23.32
CA MET A 211 16.91 -41.38 23.57
C MET A 211 15.75 -41.23 22.59
N PRO A 212 14.53 -40.91 23.06
CA PRO A 212 13.39 -40.73 22.20
C PRO A 212 13.60 -39.49 21.32
N SER A 213 13.12 -39.56 20.08
CA SER A 213 13.07 -38.37 19.22
C SER A 213 12.28 -37.27 19.93
N PRO A 214 12.73 -36.00 19.88
CA PRO A 214 11.98 -34.91 20.48
C PRO A 214 10.60 -34.82 19.82
N THR A 215 9.53 -34.89 20.61
CA THR A 215 8.15 -34.73 20.14
C THR A 215 7.56 -33.48 20.78
N GLY A 216 7.17 -32.52 19.94
CA GLY A 216 6.55 -31.26 20.37
C GLY A 216 7.58 -30.21 20.83
N LEU A 217 7.87 -29.25 19.94
CA LEU A 217 8.68 -28.07 20.27
C LEU A 217 7.91 -26.95 20.96
N LEU A 218 6.61 -27.16 21.23
CA LEU A 218 5.78 -26.19 21.91
C LEU A 218 5.93 -26.41 23.42
N SER A 219 6.52 -25.43 24.10
CA SER A 219 6.40 -25.31 25.55
C SER A 219 4.92 -25.15 25.90
N ASN A 220 4.28 -26.21 26.38
CA ASN A 220 2.89 -26.18 26.88
C ASN A 220 2.77 -25.55 28.28
N LYS A 221 3.67 -24.64 28.67
CA LYS A 221 3.51 -23.86 29.91
C LYS A 221 3.37 -22.38 29.61
N VAL A 222 2.14 -21.98 29.30
CA VAL A 222 1.58 -20.76 29.89
C VAL A 222 1.10 -21.17 31.28
N LYS A 223 1.76 -20.68 32.34
CA LYS A 223 1.16 -20.65 33.66
C LYS A 223 0.23 -19.44 33.67
N GLU A 224 -1.06 -19.68 33.92
CA GLU A 224 -1.96 -18.62 34.38
C GLU A 224 -1.33 -17.87 35.55
N VAL A 225 -1.41 -16.53 35.49
CA VAL A 225 -1.84 -15.67 36.59
C VAL A 225 -2.73 -14.60 35.99
#